data_AF-A0AA44YI14-F1
#
_entry.id   AF-A0AA44YI14-F1
#
_cell.length_a   1.000
_cell.length_b   1.000
_cell.length_c   1.000
_cell.angle_alpha   90.00
_cell.angle_beta   90.00
_cell.angle_gamma   90.00
#
_symmetry.space_group_name_H-M   'P 1'
#
loop_
_entity.id
_entity.type
_entity.pdbx_description
1 polymer ?
#
loop_
_entity_poly.entity_id
_entity_poly.type
_entity_poly.pdbx_seq_one_letter_code
_entity_poly.pdbx_strand_id
1 'polypeptide(L)'
;MNKRILLAIVIAVVIAVFSALRGNEHRAIGGNPAVVQAPAGQQQSIDRLTQQQTVVSYLQQHQRLPDYYVTKKQAREQGWDPRSGNLCAVLPGKAIGGDRFSNREGQLPSAGGRVWREADINYQCGRRGADRLLYSSDGLIFVTRDHYKNFIRVE
;
A
#
# COMPACT_ATOMS: atom_id res chain seq x y z
N MET A 1 24.11 -61.18 5.34
CA MET A 1 22.96 -60.31 4.98
C MET A 1 23.19 -58.93 5.58
N ASN A 2 23.45 -57.92 4.75
CA ASN A 2 23.91 -56.60 5.20
C ASN A 2 22.72 -55.75 5.66
N LYS A 3 22.84 -55.05 6.79
CA LYS A 3 21.78 -54.19 7.38
C LYS A 3 21.18 -53.16 6.40
N ARG A 4 21.89 -52.82 5.32
CA ARG A 4 21.44 -51.93 4.24
C ARG A 4 20.46 -52.58 3.24
N ILE A 5 20.49 -53.91 3.09
CA ILE A 5 19.60 -54.66 2.19
C ILE A 5 18.25 -54.92 2.89
N LEU A 6 18.24 -55.11 4.21
CA LEU A 6 17.00 -55.27 4.99
C LEU A 6 16.14 -54.00 5.03
N LEU A 7 16.77 -52.81 5.05
CA LEU A 7 16.05 -51.53 5.15
C LEU A 7 15.32 -51.15 3.84
N ALA A 8 15.87 -51.51 2.68
CA ALA A 8 15.26 -51.22 1.38
C ALA A 8 13.99 -52.06 1.10
N ILE A 9 13.95 -53.30 1.60
CA ILE A 9 12.80 -54.21 1.41
C ILE A 9 11.60 -53.76 2.26
N VAL A 10 11.83 -53.21 3.46
CA VAL A 10 10.76 -52.68 4.33
C VAL A 10 10.10 -51.44 3.73
N ILE A 11 10.87 -50.55 3.09
CA ILE A 11 10.35 -49.32 2.46
C ILE A 11 9.48 -49.64 1.23
N ALA A 12 9.86 -50.62 0.42
CA ALA A 12 9.10 -51.02 -0.77
C ALA A 12 7.73 -51.66 -0.42
N VAL A 13 7.65 -52.42 0.69
CA VAL A 13 6.40 -53.04 1.16
C VAL A 13 5.41 -51.99 1.71
N VAL A 14 5.91 -50.93 2.36
CA VAL A 14 5.05 -49.83 2.87
C VAL A 14 4.44 -49.01 1.72
N ILE A 15 5.18 -48.80 0.62
CA ILE A 15 4.67 -48.08 -0.56
C ILE A 15 3.59 -48.90 -1.28
N ALA A 16 3.78 -50.22 -1.42
CA ALA A 16 2.80 -51.09 -2.08
C ALA A 16 1.48 -51.24 -1.28
N VAL A 17 1.54 -51.27 0.05
CA VAL A 17 0.34 -51.33 0.91
C VAL A 17 -0.42 -49.98 0.91
N PHE A 18 0.29 -48.85 0.81
CA PHE A 18 -0.36 -47.54 0.73
C PHE A 18 -1.09 -47.33 -0.61
N SER A 19 -0.59 -47.93 -1.69
CA SER A 19 -1.24 -47.93 -3.01
C SER A 19 -2.46 -48.85 -3.10
N ALA A 20 -2.54 -49.91 -2.26
CA ALA A 20 -3.64 -50.88 -2.27
C ALA A 20 -4.85 -50.48 -1.39
N LEU A 21 -4.72 -49.44 -0.54
CA LEU A 21 -5.83 -48.91 0.28
C LEU A 21 -6.56 -47.72 -0.34
N ARG A 22 -6.16 -47.28 -1.54
CA ARG A 22 -6.92 -46.29 -2.32
C ARG A 22 -7.66 -47.00 -3.44
N GLY A 23 -8.77 -47.61 -3.06
CA GLY A 23 -9.78 -48.11 -3.96
C GLY A 23 -10.27 -47.02 -4.91
N ASN A 24 -10.46 -47.46 -6.14
CA ASN A 24 -10.89 -46.74 -7.33
C ASN A 24 -12.40 -46.45 -7.25
N GLU A 25 -12.81 -45.20 -7.08
CA GLU A 25 -14.20 -44.76 -7.26
C GLU A 25 -14.22 -43.71 -8.39
N HIS A 26 -14.45 -44.17 -9.62
CA HIS A 26 -14.84 -43.33 -10.75
C HIS A 26 -16.37 -43.19 -10.74
N ARG A 27 -16.89 -42.01 -10.35
CA ARG A 27 -18.14 -41.46 -10.89
C ARG A 27 -18.07 -39.94 -10.95
N ALA A 28 -18.17 -39.43 -12.17
CA ALA A 28 -18.33 -38.01 -12.47
C ALA A 28 -19.77 -37.57 -12.18
N ILE A 29 -19.96 -36.52 -11.36
CA ILE A 29 -21.02 -35.50 -11.50
C ILE A 29 -20.43 -34.18 -11.01
N GLY A 30 -20.59 -33.12 -11.83
CA GLY A 30 -19.93 -31.83 -11.70
C GLY A 30 -20.25 -31.07 -10.40
N GLY A 31 -19.22 -30.41 -9.90
CA GLY A 31 -19.26 -29.47 -8.81
C GLY A 31 -17.84 -29.03 -8.53
N ASN A 32 -17.38 -27.96 -9.21
CA ASN A 32 -16.14 -27.31 -8.82
C ASN A 32 -16.23 -26.99 -7.32
N PRO A 33 -15.31 -27.46 -6.46
CA PRO A 33 -15.17 -26.84 -5.16
C PRO A 33 -14.66 -25.45 -5.48
N ALA A 34 -15.56 -24.47 -5.43
CA ALA A 34 -15.20 -23.08 -5.40
C ALA A 34 -14.16 -22.95 -4.29
N VAL A 35 -12.89 -22.83 -4.68
CA VAL A 35 -11.91 -22.16 -3.86
C VAL A 35 -12.58 -20.84 -3.56
N VAL A 36 -13.05 -20.68 -2.32
CA VAL A 36 -13.51 -19.40 -1.80
C VAL A 36 -12.26 -18.55 -1.77
N GLN A 37 -11.92 -17.99 -2.94
CA GLN A 37 -11.15 -16.77 -3.01
C GLN A 37 -12.01 -15.79 -2.24
N ALA A 38 -11.58 -15.49 -1.01
CA ALA A 38 -12.00 -14.26 -0.36
C ALA A 38 -11.92 -13.16 -1.43
N PRO A 39 -12.96 -12.35 -1.63
CA PRO A 39 -12.89 -11.31 -2.63
C PRO A 39 -11.65 -10.51 -2.31
N ALA A 40 -10.68 -10.49 -3.23
CA ALA A 40 -9.65 -9.47 -3.23
C ALA A 40 -10.44 -8.18 -3.35
N GLY A 41 -10.76 -7.57 -2.20
CA GLY A 41 -11.56 -6.35 -2.13
C GLY A 41 -10.94 -5.39 -3.12
N GLN A 42 -11.74 -4.89 -4.06
CA GLN A 42 -11.26 -3.97 -5.10
C GLN A 42 -10.41 -2.90 -4.43
N GLN A 43 -9.08 -3.01 -4.56
CA GLN A 43 -8.18 -2.06 -3.96
C GLN A 43 -8.47 -0.74 -4.68
N GLN A 44 -9.05 0.21 -3.94
CA GLN A 44 -9.42 1.50 -4.51
C GLN A 44 -8.20 2.09 -5.21
N SER A 45 -8.41 2.62 -6.40
CA SER A 45 -7.33 3.21 -7.19
C SER A 45 -6.72 4.40 -6.46
N ILE A 46 -5.40 4.63 -6.65
CA ILE A 46 -4.68 5.65 -5.88
C ILE A 46 -5.23 7.06 -6.11
N ASP A 47 -5.82 7.33 -7.28
CA ASP A 47 -6.51 8.58 -7.57
C ASP A 47 -7.72 8.80 -6.66
N ARG A 48 -8.51 7.74 -6.39
CA ARG A 48 -9.65 7.81 -5.47
C ARG A 48 -9.21 7.94 -4.02
N LEU A 49 -8.19 7.17 -3.63
CA LEU A 49 -7.63 7.21 -2.28
C LEU A 49 -7.06 8.60 -1.96
N THR A 50 -6.40 9.24 -2.92
CA THR A 50 -5.75 10.54 -2.69
C THR A 50 -6.65 11.74 -2.95
N GLN A 51 -7.96 11.56 -3.20
CA GLN A 51 -8.88 12.68 -3.34
C GLN A 51 -8.84 13.58 -2.10
N GLN A 52 -8.83 14.91 -2.32
CA GLN A 52 -8.72 15.90 -1.25
C GLN A 52 -9.65 15.59 -0.06
N GLN A 53 -10.94 15.39 -0.31
CA GLN A 53 -11.92 15.16 0.75
C GLN A 53 -11.64 13.88 1.53
N THR A 54 -11.25 12.80 0.84
CA THR A 54 -10.89 11.52 1.47
C THR A 54 -9.75 11.68 2.46
N VAL A 55 -8.68 12.37 2.05
CA VAL A 55 -7.48 12.55 2.88
C VAL A 55 -7.72 13.53 4.02
N VAL A 56 -8.44 14.63 3.77
CA VAL A 56 -8.83 15.60 4.80
C VAL A 56 -9.67 14.93 5.89
N SER A 57 -10.70 14.19 5.49
CA SER A 57 -11.61 13.52 6.44
C SER A 57 -10.85 12.50 7.30
N TYR A 58 -9.91 11.76 6.69
CA TYR A 58 -9.08 10.81 7.44
C TYR A 58 -8.15 11.51 8.44
N LEU A 59 -7.51 12.63 8.04
CA LEU A 59 -6.65 13.39 8.92
C LEU A 59 -7.41 14.00 10.11
N GLN A 60 -8.63 14.50 9.89
CA GLN A 60 -9.47 15.00 10.97
C GLN A 60 -9.79 13.90 12.01
N GLN A 61 -10.05 12.68 11.56
CA GLN A 61 -10.42 11.56 12.43
C GLN A 61 -9.23 10.91 13.13
N HIS A 62 -8.06 10.87 12.48
CA HIS A 62 -6.93 10.05 12.93
C HIS A 62 -5.65 10.84 13.24
N GLN A 63 -5.60 12.14 12.91
CA GLN A 63 -4.42 13.01 13.06
C GLN A 63 -3.13 12.47 12.44
N ARG A 64 -3.25 11.56 11.46
CA ARG A 64 -2.15 10.94 10.72
C ARG A 64 -2.57 10.67 9.29
N LEU A 65 -1.60 10.52 8.40
CA LEU A 65 -1.89 10.11 7.02
C LEU A 65 -2.34 8.63 6.98
N PRO A 66 -3.19 8.29 6.00
CA PRO A 66 -3.47 6.90 5.63
C PRO A 66 -2.19 6.11 5.25
N ASP A 67 -2.23 4.79 5.44
CA ASP A 67 -1.05 3.91 5.27
C ASP A 67 -0.61 3.71 3.80
N TYR A 68 -1.35 4.25 2.84
CA TYR A 68 -0.93 4.31 1.43
C TYR A 68 0.01 5.48 1.13
N TYR A 69 0.29 6.36 2.09
CA TYR A 69 1.34 7.36 1.95
C TYR A 69 2.71 6.82 2.36
N VAL A 70 3.73 7.17 1.57
CA VAL A 70 5.13 6.90 1.86
C VAL A 70 5.94 8.18 1.74
N THR A 71 6.96 8.33 2.58
CA THR A 71 7.85 9.50 2.48
C THR A 71 8.67 9.46 1.19
N LYS A 72 9.15 10.61 0.73
CA LYS A 72 10.06 10.69 -0.41
C LYS A 72 11.32 9.83 -0.21
N LYS A 73 11.81 9.69 1.03
CA LYS A 73 12.97 8.84 1.34
C LYS A 73 12.63 7.37 1.10
N GLN A 74 11.57 6.86 1.72
CA GLN A 74 11.13 5.47 1.57
C GLN A 74 10.84 5.13 0.10
N ALA A 75 10.18 6.03 -0.63
CA ALA A 75 9.91 5.80 -2.05
C ALA A 75 11.21 5.66 -2.87
N ARG A 76 12.21 6.52 -2.63
CA ARG A 76 13.51 6.43 -3.32
C ARG A 76 14.28 5.16 -2.99
N GLU A 77 14.22 4.69 -1.75
CA GLU A 77 14.80 3.42 -1.32
C GLU A 77 14.19 2.22 -2.07
N GLN A 78 12.96 2.36 -2.56
CA GLN A 78 12.25 1.37 -3.38
C GLN A 78 12.42 1.59 -4.89
N GLY A 79 13.30 2.49 -5.31
CA GLY A 79 13.59 2.75 -6.73
C GLY A 79 12.72 3.83 -7.38
N TRP A 80 11.99 4.64 -6.61
CA TRP A 80 11.26 5.78 -7.17
C TRP A 80 12.23 6.84 -7.70
N ASP A 81 12.10 7.14 -8.98
CA ASP A 81 12.70 8.30 -9.63
C ASP A 81 11.60 9.31 -10.01
N PRO A 82 11.61 10.52 -9.40
CA PRO A 82 10.65 11.57 -9.72
C PRO A 82 10.65 12.01 -11.19
N ARG A 83 11.79 11.90 -11.90
CA ARG A 83 11.92 12.35 -13.29
C ARG A 83 11.20 11.43 -14.26
N SER A 84 11.33 10.12 -14.07
CA SER A 84 10.58 9.11 -14.83
C SER A 84 9.12 8.97 -14.41
N GLY A 85 8.74 9.43 -13.22
CA GLY A 85 7.35 9.32 -12.73
C GLY A 85 6.95 7.88 -12.43
N ASN A 86 7.91 7.02 -12.08
CA ASN A 86 7.73 5.58 -11.97
C ASN A 86 7.13 5.11 -10.62
N LEU A 87 6.56 5.99 -9.79
CA LEU A 87 6.15 5.63 -8.42
C LEU A 87 5.17 4.45 -8.39
N CYS A 88 4.11 4.48 -9.19
CA CYS A 88 3.14 3.39 -9.23
C CYS A 88 3.69 2.08 -9.83
N ALA A 89 4.80 2.13 -10.56
CA ALA A 89 5.46 0.93 -11.06
C ALA A 89 6.30 0.25 -9.96
N VAL A 90 7.00 1.04 -9.14
CA VAL A 90 7.85 0.52 -8.06
C VAL A 90 7.09 0.31 -6.74
N LEU A 91 6.04 1.08 -6.51
CA LEU A 91 5.19 1.05 -5.31
C LEU A 91 3.71 1.17 -5.72
N PRO A 92 3.10 0.09 -6.21
CA PRO A 92 1.69 0.08 -6.59
C PRO A 92 0.77 0.50 -5.44
N GLY A 93 -0.18 1.39 -5.72
CA GLY A 93 -1.15 1.85 -4.72
C GLY A 93 -0.57 2.76 -3.62
N LYS A 94 0.60 3.38 -3.86
CA LYS A 94 1.20 4.35 -2.93
C LYS A 94 1.22 5.77 -3.50
N ALA A 95 1.23 6.75 -2.61
CA ALA A 95 1.41 8.17 -2.90
C ALA A 95 2.50 8.78 -2.00
N ILE A 96 3.08 9.91 -2.41
CA ILE A 96 4.10 10.59 -1.63
C ILE A 96 3.46 11.44 -0.53
N GLY A 97 3.92 11.29 0.71
CA GLY A 97 3.48 12.15 1.81
C GLY A 97 4.13 11.83 3.15
N GLY A 98 3.98 12.74 4.10
CA GLY A 98 4.51 12.63 5.46
C GLY A 98 5.83 13.34 5.69
N ASP A 99 6.49 13.84 4.63
CA ASP A 99 7.70 14.63 4.76
C ASP A 99 7.43 15.98 5.46
N ARG A 100 8.43 16.48 6.18
CA ARG A 100 8.35 17.78 6.86
C ARG A 100 8.27 18.91 5.83
N PHE A 101 7.24 19.76 5.95
CA PHE A 101 7.14 21.01 5.22
C PHE A 101 7.78 22.13 6.04
N SER A 102 8.76 22.82 5.48
CA SER A 102 9.58 23.78 6.23
C SER A 102 8.91 25.12 6.46
N ASN A 103 7.86 25.46 5.70
CA ASN A 103 7.18 26.77 5.75
C ASN A 103 8.16 27.96 5.66
N ARG A 104 9.18 27.87 4.81
CA ARG A 104 10.25 28.89 4.69
C ARG A 104 9.73 30.27 4.30
N GLU A 105 8.67 30.31 3.50
CA GLU A 105 8.03 31.55 3.05
C GLU A 105 7.03 32.11 4.08
N GLY A 106 6.78 31.38 5.18
CA GLY A 106 5.92 31.86 6.27
C GLY A 106 4.44 32.02 5.92
N GLN A 107 3.99 31.44 4.80
CA GLN A 107 2.60 31.57 4.34
C GLN A 107 1.59 30.79 5.21
N LEU A 108 2.05 29.78 5.95
CA LEU A 108 1.22 29.05 6.91
C LEU A 108 1.41 29.57 8.35
N PRO A 109 0.37 29.53 9.20
CA PRO A 109 0.46 29.97 10.59
C PRO A 109 1.56 29.22 11.38
N SER A 110 2.41 29.98 12.06
CA SER A 110 3.46 29.43 12.93
C SER A 110 3.05 29.51 14.40
N ALA A 111 3.43 28.51 15.18
CA ALA A 111 3.26 28.47 16.64
C ALA A 111 4.40 27.67 17.28
N GLY A 112 4.69 27.91 18.56
CA GLY A 112 5.71 27.17 19.29
C GLY A 112 5.43 25.67 19.27
N GLY A 113 6.41 24.87 18.85
CA GLY A 113 6.27 23.41 18.74
C GLY A 113 5.46 22.91 17.54
N ARG A 114 4.83 23.79 16.74
CA ARG A 114 4.08 23.38 15.55
C ARG A 114 5.02 22.84 14.48
N VAL A 115 4.70 21.66 13.97
CA VAL A 115 5.38 21.03 12.84
C VAL A 115 4.40 20.91 11.68
N TRP A 116 4.81 21.37 10.50
CA TRP A 116 4.08 21.17 9.26
C TRP A 116 4.61 19.95 8.50
N ARG A 117 3.70 19.20 7.89
CA ARG A 117 3.98 18.10 6.97
C ARG A 117 3.16 18.24 5.70
N GLU A 118 3.62 17.62 4.62
CA GLU A 118 2.97 17.65 3.31
C GLU A 118 2.57 16.26 2.81
N ALA A 119 1.54 16.19 1.99
CA ALA A 119 1.11 14.99 1.26
C ALA A 119 0.59 15.35 -0.13
N ASP A 120 0.85 14.49 -1.12
CA ASP A 120 0.22 14.60 -2.43
C ASP A 120 -1.26 14.28 -2.33
N ILE A 121 -2.10 15.07 -2.98
CA ILE A 121 -3.53 14.78 -3.17
C ILE A 121 -3.83 14.78 -4.67
N ASN A 122 -4.93 14.15 -5.06
CA ASN A 122 -5.37 14.01 -6.45
C ASN A 122 -4.30 13.37 -7.35
N TYR A 123 -3.55 12.38 -6.83
CA TYR A 123 -2.45 11.74 -7.55
C TYR A 123 -2.94 10.64 -8.50
N GLN A 124 -2.57 10.74 -9.77
CA GLN A 124 -3.08 9.87 -10.85
C GLN A 124 -2.04 8.91 -11.43
N CYS A 125 -1.05 8.50 -10.62
CA CYS A 125 0.17 7.84 -11.11
C CYS A 125 1.00 8.72 -12.07
N GLY A 126 2.19 8.25 -12.46
CA GLY A 126 3.11 9.03 -13.29
C GLY A 126 3.81 10.14 -12.49
N ARG A 127 4.06 11.28 -13.15
CA ARG A 127 4.68 12.45 -12.53
C ARG A 127 3.72 13.07 -11.50
N ARG A 128 4.27 13.50 -10.37
CA ARG A 128 3.50 14.18 -9.31
C ARG A 128 2.92 15.50 -9.83
N GLY A 129 1.65 15.77 -9.51
CA GLY A 129 0.95 17.00 -9.86
C GLY A 129 1.34 18.19 -8.97
N ALA A 130 0.54 19.25 -9.02
CA ALA A 130 0.72 20.47 -8.23
C ALA A 130 0.10 20.40 -6.83
N ASP A 131 -0.92 19.56 -6.67
CA ASP A 131 -1.79 19.59 -5.52
C ASP A 131 -1.12 18.96 -4.30
N ARG A 132 -1.22 19.65 -3.16
CA ARG A 132 -0.70 19.17 -1.88
C ARG A 132 -1.67 19.52 -0.78
N LEU A 133 -1.76 18.62 0.19
CA LEU A 133 -2.31 18.87 1.50
C LEU A 133 -1.16 19.16 2.47
N LEU A 134 -1.36 20.13 3.34
CA LEU A 134 -0.45 20.54 4.41
C LEU A 134 -1.20 20.36 5.72
N TYR A 135 -0.62 19.59 6.65
CA TYR A 135 -1.23 19.36 7.95
C TYR A 135 -0.23 19.66 9.07
N SER A 136 -0.73 20.30 10.12
CA SER A 136 0.08 20.63 11.28
C SER A 136 -0.04 19.57 12.37
N SER A 137 0.96 19.53 13.25
CA SER A 137 0.97 18.65 14.43
C SER A 137 -0.16 18.93 15.42
N ASP A 138 -0.82 20.07 15.32
CA ASP A 138 -1.94 20.53 16.14
C ASP A 138 -3.26 20.63 15.37
N GLY A 139 -3.36 19.98 14.21
CA GLY A 139 -4.64 19.70 13.54
C GLY A 139 -5.11 20.70 12.49
N LEU A 140 -4.35 21.75 12.18
CA LEU A 140 -4.67 22.64 11.06
C LEU A 140 -4.46 21.93 9.74
N ILE A 141 -5.35 22.17 8.77
CA ILE A 141 -5.24 21.58 7.44
C ILE A 141 -5.40 22.65 6.37
N PHE A 142 -4.44 22.70 5.46
CA PHE A 142 -4.42 23.57 4.29
C PHE A 142 -4.23 22.75 3.02
N VAL A 143 -4.63 23.31 1.88
CA VAL A 143 -4.35 22.75 0.56
C VAL A 143 -3.75 23.81 -0.35
N THR A 144 -2.89 23.39 -1.26
CA THR A 144 -2.41 24.18 -2.41
C THR A 144 -2.69 23.39 -3.69
N ARG A 145 -3.01 24.10 -4.77
CA ARG A 145 -3.27 23.53 -6.12
C ARG A 145 -2.30 24.08 -7.17
N ASP A 146 -1.28 24.81 -6.73
CA ASP A 146 -0.42 25.62 -7.59
C ASP A 146 1.05 25.53 -7.18
N HIS A 147 1.46 24.36 -6.65
CA HIS A 147 2.82 24.12 -6.16
C HIS A 147 3.24 25.11 -5.08
N TYR A 148 2.45 25.21 -4.01
CA TYR A 148 2.75 25.99 -2.79
C TYR A 148 2.75 27.51 -2.99
N LYS A 149 2.17 28.04 -4.08
CA LYS A 149 2.08 29.49 -4.29
C LYS A 149 0.96 30.14 -3.47
N ASN A 150 -0.17 29.43 -3.34
CA ASN A 150 -1.30 29.85 -2.52
C ASN A 150 -1.79 28.68 -1.65
N PHE A 151 -2.33 29.03 -0.49
CA PHE A 151 -2.87 28.07 0.48
C PHE A 151 -4.30 28.40 0.84
N ILE A 152 -5.16 27.39 0.83
CA ILE A 152 -6.56 27.48 1.22
C ILE A 152 -6.71 26.67 2.51
N ARG A 153 -7.16 27.31 3.59
CA ARG A 153 -7.51 26.60 4.82
C ARG A 153 -8.76 25.76 4.59
N VAL A 154 -8.73 24.52 5.04
CA VAL A 154 -9.89 23.62 5.00
C VAL A 154 -10.32 23.16 6.40
N GLU A 155 -9.42 23.22 7.38
CA GLU A 155 -9.70 23.00 8.82
C GLU A 155 -8.82 23.89 9.70
#